data_AF-A0A9X3HGX7-F1
#
_entry.id   AF-A0A9X3HGX7-F1
#
_cell.length_a   1.000
_cell.length_b   1.000
_cell.length_c   1.000
_cell.angle_alpha   90.00
_cell.angle_beta   90.00
_cell.angle_gamma   90.00
#
_symmetry.space_group_name_H-M   'P 1'
#
loop_
_entity.id
_entity.type
_entity.pdbx_description
1 polymer ?
#
loop_
_entity_poly.entity_id
_entity_poly.type
_entity_poly.pdbx_seq_one_letter_code
_entity_poly.pdbx_strand_id
1 'polypeptide(L)'
;MKRMDLSSLTPEEVKARKAAQADARKKKQRAKEKEEREMAKKKAMLTSTSPEVIELIEELRGLKFRAMIEPIAFWERETGQRLPLPQCVPIDGESPVEFQERNEHYRQVVLATFYSGDFYSRQKAADRKKVFDAKEAREARRLGITVFKLQKRRKIAASIEAKKTSALQRMAEKKAA
;
A
#
# COMPACT_ATOMS: atom_id res chain seq x y z
N MET A 1 24.82 -11.35 -32.19
CA MET A 1 24.77 -12.35 -31.10
C MET A 1 25.03 -13.73 -31.68
N LYS A 2 26.07 -14.43 -31.22
CA LYS A 2 26.43 -15.80 -31.64
C LYS A 2 25.29 -16.75 -31.20
N ARG A 3 24.73 -17.56 -32.12
CA ARG A 3 23.73 -18.59 -31.74
C ARG A 3 24.44 -19.58 -30.82
N MET A 4 23.92 -19.74 -29.60
CA MET A 4 24.49 -20.68 -28.63
C MET A 4 24.09 -22.10 -29.00
N ASP A 5 25.09 -22.97 -29.05
CA ASP A 5 24.90 -24.40 -29.25
C ASP A 5 24.25 -25.00 -27.99
N LEU A 6 23.15 -25.73 -28.20
CA LEU A 6 22.33 -26.35 -27.15
C LEU A 6 22.37 -27.89 -27.26
N SER A 7 23.24 -28.42 -28.13
CA SER A 7 23.31 -29.85 -28.48
C SER A 7 23.74 -30.78 -27.33
N SER A 8 24.35 -30.24 -26.27
CA SER A 8 24.87 -31.02 -25.14
C SER A 8 23.96 -31.07 -23.91
N LEU A 9 22.76 -30.50 -23.97
CA LEU A 9 21.83 -30.42 -22.84
C LEU A 9 20.62 -31.34 -23.05
N THR A 10 20.16 -31.96 -21.97
CA THR A 10 18.93 -32.74 -21.99
C THR A 10 17.71 -31.84 -22.23
N PRO A 11 16.58 -32.38 -22.75
CA PRO A 11 15.37 -31.58 -23.03
C PRO A 11 14.86 -30.79 -21.81
N GLU A 12 15.00 -31.32 -20.60
CA GLU A 12 14.61 -30.66 -19.36
C GLU A 12 15.53 -29.48 -19.00
N GLU A 13 16.84 -29.64 -19.18
CA GLU A 13 17.83 -28.58 -18.95
C GLU A 13 17.69 -27.45 -19.98
N VAL A 14 17.37 -27.78 -21.23
CA VAL A 14 17.05 -26.78 -22.26
C VAL A 14 15.82 -25.96 -21.86
N LYS A 15 14.79 -26.60 -21.29
CA LYS A 15 13.56 -25.93 -20.84
C LYS A 15 13.82 -25.01 -19.64
N ALA A 16 14.54 -25.50 -18.62
CA ALA A 16 14.90 -24.72 -17.44
C ALA A 16 15.76 -23.50 -17.81
N ARG A 17 16.72 -23.67 -18.72
CA ARG A 17 17.61 -22.60 -19.17
C ARG A 17 16.89 -21.55 -20.01
N LYS A 18 15.93 -21.95 -20.85
CA LYS A 18 15.04 -21.02 -21.57
C LYS A 18 14.14 -20.22 -20.62
N ALA A 19 13.62 -20.85 -19.57
CA ALA A 19 12.84 -20.17 -18.53
C ALA A 19 13.69 -19.13 -17.79
N ALA A 20 14.90 -19.49 -17.36
CA ALA A 20 15.84 -18.57 -16.71
C ALA A 20 16.21 -17.37 -17.60
N GLN A 21 16.38 -17.59 -18.91
CA GLN A 21 16.66 -16.51 -19.86
C GLN A 21 15.44 -15.59 -20.07
N ALA A 22 14.23 -16.15 -20.12
CA ALA A 22 13.00 -15.37 -20.20
C ALA A 22 12.79 -14.52 -18.94
N ASP A 23 13.05 -15.08 -17.76
CA ASP A 23 12.98 -14.36 -16.49
C ASP A 23 14.04 -13.27 -16.38
N ALA A 24 15.27 -13.53 -16.80
CA ALA A 24 16.32 -12.51 -16.86
C ALA A 24 15.95 -11.35 -17.80
N ARG A 25 15.34 -11.64 -18.96
CA ARG A 25 14.84 -10.62 -19.89
C ARG A 25 13.71 -9.80 -19.26
N LYS A 26 12.72 -10.45 -18.63
CA LYS A 26 11.63 -9.76 -17.92
C LYS A 26 12.14 -8.92 -16.76
N LYS A 27 13.13 -9.39 -16.00
CA LYS A 27 13.73 -8.65 -14.89
C LYS A 27 14.45 -7.40 -15.39
N LYS A 28 15.19 -7.50 -16.51
CA LYS A 28 15.85 -6.36 -17.16
C LYS A 28 14.85 -5.35 -17.73
N GLN A 29 13.75 -5.83 -18.33
CA GLN A 29 12.68 -4.97 -18.81
C GLN A 29 12.02 -4.19 -17.66
N ARG A 30 11.66 -4.88 -16.58
CA ARG A 30 11.09 -4.24 -15.37
C ARG A 30 12.05 -3.24 -14.72
N ALA A 31 13.35 -3.52 -14.74
CA ALA A 31 14.36 -2.59 -14.23
C ALA A 31 14.43 -1.32 -15.07
N LYS A 32 14.41 -1.44 -16.41
CA LYS A 32 14.37 -0.29 -17.33
C LYS A 32 13.09 0.52 -17.19
N GLU A 33 11.92 -0.13 -17.12
CA GLU A 33 10.64 0.54 -16.89
C GLU A 33 10.62 1.27 -15.54
N LYS A 34 11.31 0.73 -14.52
CA LYS A 34 11.47 1.41 -13.23
C LYS A 34 12.41 2.61 -13.34
N GLU A 35 13.55 2.47 -14.02
CA GLU A 35 14.50 3.58 -14.24
C GLU A 35 13.88 4.70 -15.08
N GLU A 36 13.11 4.38 -16.12
CA GLU A 36 12.36 5.37 -16.93
C GLU A 36 11.30 6.10 -16.10
N ARG A 37 10.57 5.37 -15.23
CA ARG A 37 9.64 6.00 -14.27
C ARG A 37 10.36 6.91 -13.27
N GLU A 38 11.52 6.49 -12.75
CA GLU A 38 12.30 7.31 -11.82
C GLU A 38 12.94 8.53 -12.51
N MET A 39 13.32 8.43 -13.78
CA MET A 39 13.82 9.56 -14.57
C MET A 39 12.70 10.51 -15.02
N ALA A 40 11.49 10.00 -15.26
CA ALA A 40 10.29 10.82 -15.51
C ALA A 40 9.88 11.62 -14.26
N LYS A 41 9.94 11.01 -13.06
CA LYS A 41 9.70 11.70 -11.78
C LYS A 41 10.68 12.84 -11.50
N LYS A 42 11.91 12.77 -12.02
CA LYS A 42 12.93 13.83 -11.84
C LYS A 42 12.69 15.06 -12.72
N LYS A 43 11.76 15.03 -13.68
CA LYS A 43 11.63 16.09 -14.69
C LYS A 43 10.85 17.35 -14.27
N ALA A 44 10.23 17.36 -13.09
CA ALA A 44 9.96 18.58 -12.34
C ALA A 44 9.49 18.17 -10.94
N MET A 45 10.34 18.26 -9.91
CA MET A 45 9.80 18.27 -8.54
C MET A 45 8.93 19.52 -8.45
N LEU A 46 7.61 19.33 -8.31
CA LEU A 46 6.70 20.45 -8.11
C LEU A 46 7.02 21.07 -6.73
N THR A 47 7.03 22.39 -6.66
CA THR A 47 7.19 23.16 -5.43
C THR A 47 5.84 23.60 -4.91
N SER A 48 5.79 24.14 -3.69
CA SER A 48 4.56 24.71 -3.13
C SER A 48 3.99 25.89 -3.94
N THR A 49 4.78 26.44 -4.85
CA THR A 49 4.43 27.54 -5.75
C THR A 49 4.10 27.08 -7.17
N SER A 50 4.19 25.77 -7.46
CA SER A 50 3.82 25.24 -8.77
C SER A 50 2.31 25.42 -9.01
N PRO A 51 1.87 25.84 -10.21
CA PRO A 51 0.45 26.04 -10.51
C PRO A 51 -0.41 24.81 -10.17
N GLU A 52 0.04 23.62 -10.53
CA GLU A 52 -0.64 22.35 -10.24
C GLU A 52 -0.86 22.11 -8.73
N VAL A 53 0.07 22.58 -7.89
CA VAL A 53 -0.04 22.45 -6.42
C VAL A 53 -1.01 23.47 -5.86
N ILE A 54 -0.98 24.70 -6.38
CA ILE A 54 -1.89 25.78 -5.98
C ILE A 54 -3.33 25.41 -6.35
N GLU A 55 -3.56 24.98 -7.59
CA GLU A 55 -4.87 24.54 -8.07
C GLU A 55 -5.45 23.42 -7.20
N LEU A 56 -4.65 22.40 -6.86
CA LEU A 56 -5.10 21.33 -5.97
C LEU A 56 -5.48 21.88 -4.58
N ILE A 57 -4.68 22.75 -3.98
CA ILE A 57 -4.98 23.31 -2.65
C ILE A 57 -6.29 24.12 -2.69
N GLU A 58 -6.53 24.87 -3.75
CA GLU A 58 -7.78 25.62 -3.92
C GLU A 58 -8.99 24.70 -4.07
N GLU A 59 -8.88 23.61 -4.84
CA GLU A 59 -9.93 22.59 -4.97
C GLU A 59 -10.27 21.94 -3.62
N LEU A 60 -9.26 21.74 -2.76
CA LEU A 60 -9.46 21.18 -1.42
C LEU A 60 -10.23 22.10 -0.48
N ARG A 61 -10.26 23.42 -0.73
CA ARG A 61 -10.89 24.41 0.17
C ARG A 61 -12.39 24.21 0.37
N GLY A 62 -13.08 23.66 -0.62
CA GLY A 62 -14.51 23.35 -0.55
C GLY A 62 -14.85 22.00 0.10
N LEU A 63 -13.85 21.16 0.39
CA LEU A 63 -14.08 19.80 0.86
C LEU A 63 -14.06 19.70 2.38
N LYS A 64 -14.80 18.72 2.91
CA LYS A 64 -14.63 18.31 4.32
C LYS A 64 -13.34 17.53 4.45
N PHE A 65 -12.67 17.65 5.61
CA PHE A 65 -11.41 16.95 5.93
C PHE A 65 -11.29 15.51 5.40
N ARG A 66 -12.29 14.64 5.65
CA ARG A 66 -12.24 13.24 5.19
C ARG A 66 -12.19 13.10 3.66
N ALA A 67 -12.87 14.00 2.94
CA ALA A 67 -12.92 14.00 1.49
C ALA A 67 -11.66 14.60 0.86
N MET A 68 -10.83 15.33 1.62
CA MET A 68 -9.54 15.85 1.14
C MET A 68 -8.48 14.75 0.98
N ILE A 69 -8.58 13.66 1.76
CA ILE A 69 -7.52 12.64 1.86
C ILE A 69 -7.34 11.89 0.54
N GLU A 70 -8.43 11.55 -0.14
CA GLU A 70 -8.39 10.76 -1.38
C GLU A 70 -7.80 11.55 -2.57
N PRO A 71 -8.22 12.79 -2.86
CA PRO A 71 -7.59 13.63 -3.89
C PRO A 71 -6.09 13.82 -3.65
N ILE A 72 -5.67 14.08 -2.41
CA ILE A 72 -4.24 14.21 -2.08
C ILE A 72 -3.51 12.89 -2.33
N ALA A 73 -4.06 11.75 -1.88
CA ALA A 73 -3.46 10.44 -2.09
C ALA A 73 -3.35 10.08 -3.57
N PHE A 74 -4.35 10.47 -4.37
CA PHE A 74 -4.34 10.31 -5.81
C PHE A 74 -3.23 11.16 -6.44
N TRP A 75 -3.18 12.45 -6.14
CA TRP A 75 -2.15 13.36 -6.63
C TRP A 75 -0.73 12.91 -6.26
N GLU A 76 -0.48 12.51 -5.00
CA GLU A 76 0.84 12.04 -4.54
C GLU A 76 1.28 10.76 -5.26
N ARG A 77 0.31 9.93 -5.67
CA ARG A 77 0.58 8.72 -6.44
C ARG A 77 0.87 9.02 -7.90
N GLU A 78 0.18 9.99 -8.50
CA GLU A 78 0.39 10.41 -9.89
C GLU A 78 1.72 11.13 -10.07
N THR A 79 1.99 12.11 -9.22
CA THR A 79 3.23 12.89 -9.25
C THR A 79 4.42 12.13 -8.67
N GLY A 80 4.16 11.11 -7.85
CA GLY A 80 5.18 10.27 -7.23
C GLY A 80 5.98 10.99 -6.14
N GLN A 81 5.46 12.11 -5.62
CA GLN A 81 6.05 12.89 -4.53
C GLN A 81 5.00 13.27 -3.49
N ARG A 82 5.45 13.66 -2.29
CA ARG A 82 4.57 14.21 -1.26
C ARG A 82 4.09 15.60 -1.65
N LEU A 83 2.85 15.94 -1.30
CA LEU A 83 2.28 17.26 -1.59
C LEU A 83 3.12 18.35 -0.91
N PRO A 84 3.80 19.23 -1.68
CA PRO A 84 4.61 20.30 -1.10
C PRO A 84 3.69 21.41 -0.61
N LEU A 85 3.46 21.49 0.70
CA LEU A 85 2.58 22.49 1.26
C LEU A 85 3.33 23.81 1.54
N PRO A 86 2.77 24.98 1.17
CA PRO A 86 3.34 26.27 1.53
C PRO A 86 3.21 26.51 3.04
N GLN A 87 4.14 27.24 3.64
CA GLN A 87 3.97 27.67 5.03
C GLN A 87 2.85 28.70 5.14
N CYS A 88 1.96 28.55 6.13
CA CYS A 88 0.92 29.54 6.41
C CYS A 88 1.51 30.73 7.19
N VAL A 89 2.06 31.70 6.46
CA VAL A 89 2.60 32.95 7.00
C VAL A 89 1.57 34.07 6.82
N PRO A 90 1.39 35.00 7.79
CA PRO A 90 0.52 36.17 7.64
C PRO A 90 0.87 36.96 6.37
N ILE A 91 -0.15 37.43 5.65
CA ILE A 91 0.02 38.28 4.47
C ILE A 91 -0.13 39.74 4.91
N ASP A 92 0.69 40.63 4.34
CA ASP A 92 0.60 42.07 4.63
C ASP A 92 -0.78 42.62 4.28
N GLY A 93 -1.44 43.27 5.26
CA GLY A 93 -2.79 43.83 5.10
C GLY A 93 -3.94 42.85 5.32
N GLU A 94 -3.66 41.58 5.62
CA GLU A 94 -4.68 40.57 5.96
C GLU A 94 -5.28 40.86 7.35
N SER A 95 -6.61 40.73 7.45
CA SER A 95 -7.27 40.85 8.75
C SER A 95 -6.98 39.61 9.63
N PRO A 96 -7.03 39.73 10.97
CA PRO A 96 -6.82 38.58 11.85
C PRO A 96 -7.79 37.42 11.62
N VAL A 97 -9.02 37.73 11.18
CA VAL A 97 -10.07 36.72 10.90
C VAL A 97 -9.73 35.94 9.63
N GLU A 98 -9.38 36.64 8.55
CA GLU A 98 -8.97 36.00 7.28
C GLU A 98 -7.75 35.10 7.47
N PHE A 99 -6.76 35.56 8.26
CA PHE A 99 -5.61 34.75 8.61
C PHE A 99 -6.01 33.47 9.36
N GLN A 100 -6.92 33.58 10.33
CA GLN A 100 -7.37 32.43 11.11
C GLN A 100 -8.05 31.39 10.22
N GLU A 101 -8.97 31.80 9.34
CA GLU A 101 -9.65 30.89 8.42
C GLU A 101 -8.66 30.19 7.47
N ARG A 102 -7.71 30.94 6.91
CA ARG A 102 -6.65 30.40 6.05
C ARG A 102 -5.77 29.39 6.79
N ASN A 103 -5.40 29.71 8.04
CA ASN A 103 -4.59 28.84 8.89
C ASN A 103 -5.34 27.57 9.31
N GLU A 104 -6.64 27.67 9.62
CA GLU A 104 -7.48 26.51 9.90
C GLU A 104 -7.59 25.57 8.70
N HIS A 105 -7.82 26.14 7.51
CA HIS A 105 -7.81 25.36 6.28
C HIS A 105 -6.46 24.69 6.03
N TYR A 106 -5.36 25.44 6.15
CA TYR A 106 -4.00 24.91 6.02
C TYR A 106 -3.75 23.74 6.97
N ARG A 107 -4.15 23.85 8.24
CA ARG A 107 -4.03 22.75 9.23
C ARG A 107 -4.80 21.50 8.79
N GLN A 108 -6.00 21.67 8.24
CA GLN A 108 -6.78 20.53 7.72
C GLN A 108 -6.07 19.85 6.56
N VAL A 109 -5.51 20.61 5.63
CA VAL A 109 -4.75 20.06 4.49
C VAL A 109 -3.49 19.33 4.98
N VAL A 110 -2.71 19.93 5.89
CA VAL A 110 -1.53 19.28 6.50
C VAL A 110 -1.92 17.94 7.14
N LEU A 111 -2.99 17.93 7.91
CA LEU A 111 -3.48 16.70 8.54
C LEU A 111 -3.96 15.69 7.49
N ALA A 112 -4.60 16.13 6.40
CA ALA A 112 -5.05 15.25 5.33
C ALA A 112 -3.87 14.62 4.58
N THR A 113 -2.80 15.37 4.31
CA THR A 113 -1.54 14.87 3.73
C THR A 113 -0.85 13.84 4.63
N PHE A 114 -1.00 13.96 5.95
CA PHE A 114 -0.51 12.92 6.86
C PHE A 114 -1.23 11.58 6.65
N TYR A 115 -2.54 11.61 6.40
CA TYR A 115 -3.37 10.42 6.18
C TYR A 115 -3.43 9.93 4.72
N SER A 116 -2.99 10.74 3.75
CA SER A 116 -3.02 10.37 2.32
C SER A 116 -2.06 9.22 2.02
N GLY A 117 -0.89 9.21 2.68
CA GLY A 117 0.21 8.31 2.34
C GLY A 117 -0.10 6.82 2.49
N ASP A 118 -1.01 6.46 3.41
CA ASP A 118 -1.44 5.09 3.63
C ASP A 118 -2.91 4.85 3.24
N PHE A 119 -3.58 5.83 2.64
CA PHE A 119 -5.00 5.78 2.27
C PHE A 119 -5.38 4.49 1.52
N TYR A 120 -4.74 4.20 0.38
CA TYR A 120 -5.05 3.01 -0.41
C TYR A 120 -4.77 1.69 0.32
N SER A 121 -3.77 1.69 1.20
CA SER A 121 -3.44 0.52 2.02
C SER A 121 -4.53 0.25 3.07
N ARG A 122 -5.06 1.32 3.68
CA ARG A 122 -6.18 1.27 4.63
C ARG A 122 -7.46 0.86 3.94
N GLN A 123 -7.74 1.38 2.75
CA GLN A 123 -8.89 0.99 1.94
C GLN A 123 -8.85 -0.52 1.63
N LYS A 124 -7.72 -1.01 1.13
CA LYS A 124 -7.52 -2.44 0.87
C LYS A 124 -7.60 -3.29 2.15
N ALA A 125 -7.15 -2.79 3.29
CA ALA A 125 -7.30 -3.48 4.57
C ALA A 125 -8.76 -3.55 5.01
N ALA A 126 -9.51 -2.45 4.84
CA ALA A 126 -10.94 -2.39 5.13
C ALA A 126 -11.74 -3.34 4.24
N ASP A 127 -11.45 -3.39 2.94
CA ASP A 127 -12.11 -4.32 2.01
C ASP A 127 -11.83 -5.78 2.37
N ARG A 128 -10.57 -6.12 2.67
CA ARG A 128 -10.20 -7.47 3.13
C ARG A 128 -10.93 -7.84 4.41
N LYS A 129 -11.04 -6.91 5.36
CA LYS A 129 -11.78 -7.13 6.61
C LYS A 129 -13.27 -7.33 6.35
N LYS A 130 -13.89 -6.52 5.49
CA LYS A 130 -15.30 -6.67 5.11
C LYS A 130 -15.59 -8.04 4.50
N VAL A 131 -14.73 -8.52 3.59
CA VAL A 131 -14.86 -9.85 3.00
C VAL A 131 -14.68 -10.96 4.04
N PHE A 132 -13.69 -10.80 4.93
CA PHE A 132 -13.45 -11.74 6.02
C PHE A 132 -14.66 -11.82 6.97
N ASP A 133 -15.17 -10.68 7.44
CA ASP A 133 -16.31 -10.58 8.34
C ASP A 133 -17.58 -11.18 7.70
N ALA A 134 -17.80 -10.92 6.41
CA ALA A 134 -18.92 -11.53 5.66
C ALA A 134 -18.79 -13.06 5.55
N LYS A 135 -17.58 -13.58 5.37
CA LYS A 135 -17.31 -15.02 5.35
C LYS A 135 -17.57 -15.65 6.73
N GLU A 136 -17.07 -15.04 7.80
CA GLU A 136 -17.31 -15.53 9.16
C GLU A 136 -18.79 -15.50 9.52
N ALA A 137 -19.50 -14.43 9.16
CA ALA A 137 -20.94 -14.33 9.37
C ALA A 137 -21.71 -15.45 8.63
N ARG A 138 -21.33 -15.76 7.39
CA ARG A 138 -21.94 -16.84 6.61
C ARG A 138 -21.69 -18.22 7.23
N GLU A 139 -20.46 -18.49 7.66
CA GLU A 139 -20.12 -19.76 8.32
C GLU A 139 -20.82 -19.93 9.66
N ALA A 140 -20.85 -18.87 10.48
CA ALA A 140 -21.56 -18.86 11.75
C ALA A 140 -23.06 -19.14 11.54
N ARG A 141 -23.67 -18.49 10.54
CA ARG A 141 -25.06 -18.72 10.14
C ARG A 141 -25.30 -20.17 9.69
N ARG A 142 -24.42 -20.75 8.86
CA ARG A 142 -24.52 -22.15 8.42
C ARG A 142 -24.50 -23.13 9.59
N LEU A 143 -23.72 -22.83 10.62
CA LEU A 143 -23.57 -23.66 11.82
C LEU A 143 -24.63 -23.35 12.89
N GLY A 144 -25.55 -22.41 12.66
CA GLY A 144 -26.56 -22.00 13.64
C GLY A 144 -25.96 -21.38 14.90
N ILE A 145 -24.77 -20.81 14.83
CA ILE A 145 -24.07 -20.20 15.97
C ILE A 145 -23.77 -18.72 15.71
N THR A 146 -23.40 -18.00 16.77
CA THR A 146 -22.93 -16.62 16.65
C THR A 146 -21.48 -16.56 16.17
N VAL A 147 -21.09 -15.46 15.51
CA VAL A 147 -19.71 -15.23 15.05
C VAL A 147 -18.71 -15.34 16.21
N PHE A 148 -19.06 -14.78 17.37
CA PHE A 148 -18.24 -14.88 18.57
C PHE A 148 -18.00 -16.34 19.02
N LYS A 149 -19.04 -17.18 18.99
CA LYS A 149 -18.91 -18.61 19.31
C LYS A 149 -18.04 -19.34 18.30
N LEU A 150 -18.15 -19.02 17.01
CA LEU A 150 -17.30 -19.56 15.94
C LEU A 150 -15.82 -19.22 16.19
N GLN A 151 -15.52 -17.94 16.45
CA GLN A 151 -14.17 -17.46 16.75
C GLN A 151 -13.60 -18.13 18.01
N LYS A 152 -14.41 -18.30 19.07
CA LYS A 152 -14.00 -19.01 20.29
C LYS A 152 -13.63 -20.47 19.99
N ARG A 153 -14.43 -21.18 19.20
CA ARG A 153 -14.14 -22.58 18.78
C ARG A 153 -12.83 -22.66 17.99
N ARG A 154 -12.61 -21.76 17.04
CA ARG A 154 -11.36 -21.67 16.26
C ARG A 154 -10.14 -21.42 17.14
N LYS A 155 -10.23 -20.50 18.11
CA LYS A 155 -9.15 -20.21 19.05
C LYS A 155 -8.77 -21.43 19.91
N ILE A 156 -9.77 -22.19 20.37
CA ILE A 156 -9.54 -23.42 21.13
C ILE A 156 -8.87 -24.48 20.25
N ALA A 157 -9.38 -24.70 19.03
CA ALA A 157 -8.80 -25.65 18.08
C ALA A 157 -7.33 -25.32 17.75
N ALA A 158 -7.03 -24.05 17.45
CA ALA A 158 -5.67 -23.58 17.20
C ALA A 158 -4.73 -23.79 18.39
N SER A 159 -5.21 -23.57 19.62
CA SER A 159 -4.41 -23.83 20.83
C SER A 159 -4.11 -25.32 21.02
N ILE A 160 -5.08 -26.20 20.74
CA ILE A 160 -4.89 -27.65 20.81
C ILE A 160 -3.87 -28.11 19.76
N GLU A 161 -3.97 -27.61 18.54
CA GLU A 161 -3.04 -27.93 17.45
C GLU A 161 -1.61 -27.46 17.77
N ALA A 162 -1.46 -26.22 18.26
CA ALA A 162 -0.16 -25.69 18.67
C ALA A 162 0.49 -26.54 19.79
N LYS A 163 -0.31 -27.01 20.75
CA LYS A 163 0.21 -27.92 21.80
C LYS A 163 0.67 -29.27 21.21
N LYS A 164 -0.07 -29.81 20.25
CA LYS A 164 0.32 -31.05 19.55
C LYS A 164 1.61 -30.87 18.75
N THR A 165 1.75 -29.77 18.02
CA THR A 165 2.97 -29.49 17.23
C THR A 165 4.19 -29.29 18.14
N SER A 166 4.06 -28.54 19.24
CA SER A 166 5.14 -28.41 20.22
C SER A 166 5.51 -29.73 20.90
N ALA A 167 4.53 -30.60 21.19
CA ALA A 167 4.81 -31.92 21.74
C ALA A 167 5.56 -32.82 20.74
N LEU A 168 5.19 -32.78 19.46
CA LEU A 168 5.89 -33.49 18.39
C LEU A 168 7.32 -32.98 18.20
N GLN A 169 7.54 -31.67 18.25
CA GLN A 169 8.87 -31.06 18.19
C GLN A 169 9.75 -31.52 19.35
N ARG A 170 9.24 -31.48 20.59
CA ARG A 170 9.98 -31.98 21.77
C ARG A 170 10.33 -33.46 21.68
N MET A 171 9.45 -34.28 21.10
CA MET A 171 9.71 -35.71 20.90
C MET A 171 10.72 -35.96 19.78
N ALA A 172 10.76 -35.12 18.75
CA ALA A 172 11.77 -35.17 17.69
C ALA A 172 13.15 -34.74 18.21
N GLU A 173 13.23 -33.67 19.00
CA GLU A 173 14.47 -33.20 19.64
C GLU A 173 15.05 -34.25 20.59
N LYS A 174 14.22 -34.91 21.40
CA LYS A 174 14.64 -36.03 22.28
C LYS A 174 15.12 -37.28 21.54
N LYS A 175 14.75 -37.46 20.26
CA LYS A 175 15.23 -38.57 19.43
C LYS A 175 16.51 -38.24 18.67
N ALA A 176 16.85 -36.96 18.56
CA ALA A 176 18.03 -36.47 17.87
C ALA A 176 19.22 -36.19 18.81
N ALA A 177 18.97 -36.10 20.12
CA ALA A 177 19.97 -36.03 21.19
C ALA A 177 20.24 -37.44 21.77
#